data_AF-A0A2S8UUY8-F1
#
_entry.id   AF-A0A2S8UUY8-F1
#
_cell.length_a   1.000
_cell.length_b   1.000
_cell.length_c   1.000
_cell.angle_alpha   90.00
_cell.angle_beta   90.00
_cell.angle_gamma   90.00
#
_symmetry.space_group_name_H-M   'P 1'
#
loop_
_entity.id
_entity.type
_entity.pdbx_description
1 polymer ?
#
loop_
_entity_poly.entity_id
_entity_poly.type
_entity_poly.pdbx_seq_one_letter_code
_entity_poly.pdbx_strand_id
1 'polypeptide(L)'
;MTWGFKNRLNTILPDGRAVMLAIDHGYFLGPIHGLEQPLETVKNLLPYTDSLFLTRGVLSSCIPENCNTPMVMRVSGGATVVGKDLANETIVTPVKEAVKQNAIGVGVSVFVGSDYETQTVSNLANVVSEAHDYGLPVLGITAVAKELQKREARFLALASRVCVEMGADIIKTYYCEGFEKITSTCPAPVVIAGGPKLDSIEDALNITYNALQEGAIGVDMGRNIWQSEHPAAMIQAIHGIVKNRLNVKEALELYDDVKN
;
A
#
# COMPACT_ATOMS: atom_id res chain seq x y z
N MET A 1 6.26 10.47 19.94
CA MET A 1 5.08 9.65 19.58
C MET A 1 4.39 9.15 20.84
N THR A 2 3.06 9.30 20.91
CA THR A 2 2.21 8.83 22.02
C THR A 2 2.09 7.30 22.01
N TRP A 3 1.56 6.72 23.09
CA TRP A 3 1.28 5.27 23.15
C TRP A 3 0.31 4.83 22.05
N GLY A 4 -0.79 5.58 21.83
CA GLY A 4 -1.80 5.25 20.81
C GLY A 4 -1.24 5.26 19.39
N PHE A 5 -0.38 6.23 19.08
CA PHE A 5 0.33 6.27 17.79
C PHE A 5 1.19 5.02 17.59
N LYS A 6 2.03 4.67 18.57
CA LYS A 6 2.90 3.49 18.49
C LYS A 6 2.10 2.19 18.39
N ASN A 7 1.01 2.08 19.13
CA ASN A 7 0.13 0.92 19.07
C ASN A 7 -0.44 0.73 17.66
N ARG A 8 -0.99 1.79 17.05
CA ARG A 8 -1.51 1.73 15.68
C ARG A 8 -0.43 1.42 14.65
N LEU A 9 0.74 2.05 14.75
CA LEU A 9 1.86 1.76 13.85
C LEU A 9 2.29 0.29 13.93
N ASN A 10 2.39 -0.26 15.14
CA ASN A 10 2.72 -1.67 15.36
C ASN A 10 1.62 -2.63 14.86
N THR A 11 0.36 -2.17 14.80
CA THR A 11 -0.73 -2.94 14.17
C THR A 11 -0.62 -2.95 12.64
N ILE A 12 -0.14 -1.87 12.01
CA ILE A 12 0.16 -1.86 10.56
C ILE A 12 1.41 -2.71 10.27
N LEU A 13 2.42 -2.62 11.15
CA LEU A 13 3.74 -3.24 11.00
C LEU A 13 4.02 -4.28 12.12
N PRO A 14 3.24 -5.36 12.22
CA PRO A 14 3.45 -6.37 13.25
C PRO A 14 4.85 -6.99 13.13
N ASP A 15 5.61 -6.97 14.23
CA ASP A 15 7.02 -7.39 14.29
C ASP A 15 7.94 -6.64 13.31
N GLY A 16 7.57 -5.40 12.98
CA GLY A 16 8.33 -4.55 12.07
C GLY A 16 8.19 -4.94 10.60
N ARG A 17 7.22 -5.78 10.23
CA ARG A 17 6.94 -6.19 8.84
C ARG A 17 5.44 -6.17 8.53
N ALA A 18 5.09 -6.02 7.25
CA ALA A 18 3.69 -5.91 6.86
C ALA A 18 3.35 -6.61 5.54
N VAL A 19 2.24 -7.36 5.56
CA VAL A 19 1.50 -7.81 4.39
C VAL A 19 0.21 -6.99 4.31
N MET A 20 0.28 -5.84 3.64
CA MET A 20 -0.88 -4.99 3.40
C MET A 20 -1.58 -5.40 2.09
N LEU A 21 -2.91 -5.46 2.10
CA LEU A 21 -3.72 -5.77 0.92
C LEU A 21 -4.42 -4.51 0.43
N ALA A 22 -4.09 -4.04 -0.77
CA ALA A 22 -4.70 -2.86 -1.39
C ALA A 22 -5.93 -3.19 -2.23
N ILE A 23 -7.06 -2.55 -1.88
CA ILE A 23 -8.33 -2.58 -2.62
C ILE A 23 -8.94 -1.19 -2.84
N ASP A 24 -8.13 -0.13 -2.73
CA ASP A 24 -8.59 1.24 -2.94
C ASP A 24 -8.77 1.62 -4.42
N HIS A 25 -8.18 0.86 -5.35
CA HIS A 25 -8.11 1.07 -6.81
C HIS A 25 -9.35 1.69 -7.47
N GLY A 26 -10.56 1.32 -7.04
CA GLY A 26 -11.80 1.83 -7.58
C GLY A 26 -11.98 3.35 -7.46
N TYR A 27 -11.24 4.03 -6.57
CA TYR A 27 -11.34 5.47 -6.37
C TYR A 27 -11.07 6.30 -7.64
N PHE A 28 -10.28 5.78 -8.57
CA PHE A 28 -9.98 6.42 -9.85
C PHE A 28 -10.18 5.50 -11.08
N LEU A 29 -10.17 4.17 -10.89
CA LEU A 29 -10.33 3.17 -11.96
C LEU A 29 -11.77 2.67 -12.14
N GLY A 30 -12.65 2.89 -11.16
CA GLY A 30 -13.96 2.24 -11.14
C GLY A 30 -13.84 0.71 -10.91
N PRO A 31 -14.80 -0.10 -11.41
CA PRO A 31 -14.80 -1.55 -11.20
C PRO A 31 -13.72 -2.23 -12.07
N ILE A 32 -12.49 -2.23 -11.57
CA ILE A 32 -11.37 -2.93 -12.22
C ILE A 32 -11.55 -4.46 -12.11
N HIS A 33 -11.14 -5.17 -13.16
CA HIS A 33 -11.19 -6.63 -13.22
C HIS A 33 -10.57 -7.29 -11.99
N GLY A 34 -11.30 -8.12 -11.25
CA GLY A 34 -10.88 -8.78 -10.02
C GLY A 34 -11.26 -8.03 -8.73
N LEU A 35 -11.80 -6.81 -8.84
CA LEU A 35 -12.28 -5.98 -7.73
C LEU A 35 -13.67 -5.39 -8.00
N GLU A 36 -14.47 -6.03 -8.85
CA GLU A 36 -15.84 -5.61 -9.14
C GLU A 36 -16.76 -5.73 -7.91
N GLN A 37 -16.47 -6.70 -7.04
CA GLN A 37 -17.17 -6.93 -5.77
C GLN A 37 -16.16 -6.97 -4.62
N PRO A 38 -15.82 -5.83 -4.00
CA PRO A 38 -14.66 -5.73 -3.10
C PRO A 38 -14.65 -6.73 -1.94
N LEU A 39 -15.78 -6.94 -1.25
CA LEU A 39 -15.86 -7.93 -0.16
C LEU A 39 -15.63 -9.35 -0.67
N GLU A 40 -16.30 -9.73 -1.77
CA GLU A 40 -16.20 -11.07 -2.35
C GLU A 40 -14.77 -11.36 -2.80
N THR A 41 -14.08 -10.35 -3.33
CA THR A 41 -12.66 -10.42 -3.69
C THR A 41 -11.76 -10.74 -2.49
N VAL A 42 -11.98 -10.10 -1.33
CA VAL A 42 -11.02 -10.15 -0.23
C VAL A 42 -11.39 -11.07 0.93
N LYS A 43 -12.64 -11.51 1.05
CA LYS A 43 -13.10 -12.24 2.25
C LYS A 43 -12.24 -13.44 2.64
N ASN A 44 -11.72 -14.19 1.66
CA ASN A 44 -10.85 -15.35 1.87
C ASN A 44 -9.36 -14.99 2.01
N LEU A 45 -9.00 -13.71 1.82
CA LEU A 45 -7.64 -13.18 1.91
C LEU A 45 -7.38 -12.48 3.25
N LEU A 46 -8.43 -11.96 3.88
CA LEU A 46 -8.36 -11.25 5.16
C LEU A 46 -7.60 -12.01 6.27
N PRO A 47 -7.71 -13.35 6.42
CA PRO A 47 -6.95 -14.08 7.45
C PRO A 47 -5.42 -14.02 7.29
N TYR A 48 -4.93 -13.70 6.09
CA TYR A 48 -3.50 -13.66 5.75
C TYR A 48 -2.99 -12.22 5.56
N THR A 49 -3.84 -11.23 5.87
CA THR A 49 -3.62 -9.80 5.67
C THR A 49 -3.37 -9.11 7.01
N ASP A 50 -2.22 -8.44 7.16
CA ASP A 50 -1.92 -7.67 8.38
C ASP A 50 -2.77 -6.39 8.46
N SER A 51 -3.01 -5.73 7.32
CA SER A 51 -3.97 -4.61 7.22
C SER A 51 -4.53 -4.44 5.81
N LEU A 52 -5.77 -3.97 5.73
CA LEU A 52 -6.47 -3.72 4.48
C LEU A 52 -6.38 -2.22 4.14
N PHE A 53 -5.91 -1.88 2.95
CA PHE A 53 -5.85 -0.51 2.46
C PHE A 53 -7.01 -0.23 1.48
N LEU A 54 -7.93 0.65 1.89
CA LEU A 54 -9.21 0.83 1.22
C LEU A 54 -9.77 2.26 1.35
N THR A 55 -10.82 2.57 0.59
CA THR A 55 -11.52 3.86 0.72
C THR A 55 -12.61 3.81 1.79
N ARG A 56 -13.00 4.97 2.33
CA ARG A 56 -14.16 5.09 3.24
C ARG A 56 -15.45 4.48 2.68
N GLY A 57 -15.64 4.58 1.36
CA GLY A 57 -16.85 4.09 0.67
C GLY A 57 -16.90 2.57 0.66
N VAL A 58 -15.80 1.93 0.25
CA VAL A 58 -15.68 0.46 0.28
C VAL A 58 -15.83 -0.05 1.71
N LEU A 59 -15.15 0.56 2.69
CA LEU A 59 -15.28 0.18 4.10
C LEU A 59 -16.75 0.21 4.56
N SER A 60 -17.45 1.34 4.35
CA SER A 60 -18.81 1.54 4.88
C SER A 60 -19.89 0.74 4.13
N SER A 61 -19.65 0.37 2.87
CA SER A 61 -20.68 -0.25 2.02
C SER A 61 -20.63 -1.76 1.95
N CYS A 62 -19.46 -2.38 2.14
CA CYS A 62 -19.33 -3.83 1.94
C CYS A 62 -18.44 -4.55 2.95
N ILE A 63 -17.65 -3.88 3.79
CA ILE A 63 -16.87 -4.58 4.80
C ILE A 63 -17.72 -4.77 6.07
N PRO A 64 -17.92 -6.01 6.55
CA PRO A 64 -18.71 -6.27 7.75
C PRO A 64 -18.11 -5.63 9.01
N GLU A 65 -18.95 -5.15 9.92
CA GLU A 65 -18.54 -4.53 11.19
C GLU A 65 -17.76 -5.49 12.11
N ASN A 66 -17.96 -6.80 11.96
CA ASN A 66 -17.23 -7.84 12.70
C ASN A 66 -15.90 -8.24 12.03
N CYS A 67 -15.48 -7.56 10.97
CA CYS A 67 -14.17 -7.74 10.36
C CYS A 67 -13.08 -7.24 11.33
N ASN A 68 -12.22 -8.16 11.78
CA ASN A 68 -11.13 -7.84 12.71
C ASN A 68 -9.85 -7.37 12.02
N THR A 69 -9.79 -7.41 10.68
CA THR A 69 -8.62 -6.95 9.92
C THR A 69 -8.45 -5.45 10.12
N PRO A 70 -7.27 -4.96 10.55
CA PRO A 70 -7.04 -3.54 10.71
C PRO A 70 -7.11 -2.76 9.38
N MET A 71 -7.63 -1.53 9.42
CA MET A 71 -7.92 -0.73 8.23
C MET A 71 -6.98 0.48 8.12
N VAL A 72 -6.33 0.64 6.97
CA VAL A 72 -5.64 1.88 6.57
C VAL A 72 -6.49 2.57 5.51
N MET A 73 -6.79 3.85 5.71
CA MET A 73 -7.79 4.54 4.86
C MET A 73 -7.14 5.42 3.80
N ARG A 74 -7.50 5.21 2.54
CA ARG A 74 -7.25 6.15 1.44
C ARG A 74 -7.97 7.48 1.71
N VAL A 75 -7.21 8.57 1.81
CA VAL A 75 -7.77 9.92 2.06
C VAL A 75 -7.57 10.91 0.91
N SER A 76 -6.62 10.67 0.01
CA SER A 76 -6.47 11.42 -1.24
C SER A 76 -7.32 10.84 -2.38
N GLY A 77 -7.63 11.64 -3.40
CA GLY A 77 -8.34 11.20 -4.60
C GLY A 77 -8.96 12.35 -5.39
N GLY A 78 -10.00 12.05 -6.18
CA GLY A 78 -10.76 13.04 -6.95
C GLY A 78 -10.46 13.03 -8.45
N ALA A 79 -9.28 12.58 -8.85
CA ALA A 79 -8.97 12.28 -10.25
C ALA A 79 -9.51 10.90 -10.65
N THR A 80 -9.80 10.73 -11.94
CA THR A 80 -10.21 9.44 -12.54
C THR A 80 -9.47 9.22 -13.85
N VAL A 81 -9.48 7.97 -14.36
CA VAL A 81 -8.88 7.65 -15.67
C VAL A 81 -9.54 8.34 -16.87
N VAL A 82 -10.74 8.91 -16.70
CA VAL A 82 -11.42 9.73 -17.72
C VAL A 82 -10.91 11.19 -17.69
N GLY A 83 -10.40 11.63 -16.55
CA GLY A 83 -9.84 12.97 -16.36
C GLY A 83 -8.54 13.18 -17.12
N LYS A 84 -8.11 14.45 -17.20
CA LYS A 84 -6.89 14.85 -17.93
C LYS A 84 -5.62 14.32 -17.29
N ASP A 85 -5.54 14.40 -15.96
CA ASP A 85 -4.34 14.05 -15.20
C ASP A 85 -4.73 13.33 -13.90
N LEU A 86 -4.12 12.16 -13.67
CA LEU A 86 -4.30 11.38 -12.45
C LEU A 86 -3.61 12.02 -11.24
N ALA A 87 -2.62 12.89 -11.46
CA ALA A 87 -1.93 13.59 -10.38
C ALA A 87 -2.77 14.69 -9.73
N ASN A 88 -3.89 15.11 -10.33
CA ASN A 88 -4.79 16.11 -9.79
C ASN A 88 -5.64 15.55 -8.63
N GLU A 89 -4.98 15.08 -7.58
CA GLU A 89 -5.63 14.60 -6.37
C GLU A 89 -5.72 15.70 -5.30
N THR A 90 -6.82 15.66 -4.56
CA THR A 90 -7.06 16.46 -3.35
C THR A 90 -7.37 15.54 -2.17
N ILE A 91 -7.48 16.09 -0.97
CA ILE A 91 -7.98 15.33 0.17
C ILE A 91 -9.50 15.21 0.04
N VAL A 92 -9.97 13.99 -0.21
CA VAL A 92 -11.39 13.68 -0.38
C VAL A 92 -12.03 13.16 0.90
N THR A 93 -11.22 12.60 1.82
CA THR A 93 -11.69 12.12 3.12
C THR A 93 -10.95 12.86 4.23
N PRO A 94 -11.65 13.65 5.07
CA PRO A 94 -10.99 14.32 6.19
C PRO A 94 -10.55 13.28 7.24
N VAL A 95 -9.44 13.53 7.94
CA VAL A 95 -8.88 12.56 8.89
C VAL A 95 -9.87 12.22 10.00
N LYS A 96 -10.68 13.19 10.46
CA LYS A 96 -11.77 12.93 11.43
C LYS A 96 -12.71 11.79 11.02
N GLU A 97 -12.91 11.56 9.73
CA GLU A 97 -13.75 10.46 9.24
C GLU A 97 -13.02 9.12 9.38
N ALA A 98 -11.71 9.07 9.12
CA ALA A 98 -10.90 7.89 9.37
C ALA A 98 -10.94 7.49 10.87
N VAL A 99 -10.91 8.48 11.78
CA VAL A 99 -11.06 8.25 13.23
C VAL A 99 -12.43 7.63 13.56
N LYS A 100 -13.52 8.16 13.01
CA LYS A 100 -14.87 7.63 13.24
C LYS A 100 -15.03 6.18 12.75
N GLN A 101 -14.34 5.84 11.68
CA GLN A 101 -14.34 4.51 11.08
C GLN A 101 -13.33 3.55 11.72
N ASN A 102 -12.73 3.95 12.84
CA ASN A 102 -11.71 3.16 13.55
C ASN A 102 -10.53 2.75 12.64
N ALA A 103 -10.17 3.58 11.66
CA ALA A 103 -8.98 3.35 10.87
C ALA A 103 -7.74 3.46 11.77
N ILE A 104 -6.76 2.60 11.53
CA ILE A 104 -5.51 2.59 12.28
C ILE A 104 -4.42 3.43 11.60
N GLY A 105 -4.67 3.95 10.41
CA GLY A 105 -3.78 4.85 9.68
C GLY A 105 -4.48 5.41 8.43
N VAL A 106 -3.82 6.36 7.76
CA VAL A 106 -4.33 6.97 6.52
C VAL A 106 -3.27 6.96 5.43
N GLY A 107 -3.68 6.97 4.16
CA GLY A 107 -2.78 6.95 3.00
C GLY A 107 -3.03 8.08 2.01
N VAL A 108 -1.95 8.73 1.59
CA VAL A 108 -1.95 9.88 0.66
C VAL A 108 -1.04 9.59 -0.51
N SER A 109 -1.55 9.76 -1.73
CA SER A 109 -0.73 9.70 -2.96
C SER A 109 0.02 11.02 -3.17
N VAL A 110 1.30 10.92 -3.50
CA VAL A 110 2.19 12.04 -3.84
C VAL A 110 2.77 11.83 -5.22
N PHE A 111 2.60 12.83 -6.10
CA PHE A 111 2.99 12.76 -7.50
C PHE A 111 4.14 13.74 -7.79
N VAL A 112 5.35 13.37 -7.36
CA VAL A 112 6.57 14.13 -7.65
C VAL A 112 6.82 14.22 -9.16
N GLY A 113 7.28 15.38 -9.63
CA GLY A 113 7.53 15.68 -11.04
C GLY A 113 6.27 15.75 -11.91
N SER A 114 5.09 15.94 -11.32
CA SER A 114 3.84 16.21 -12.04
C SER A 114 3.47 17.69 -11.98
N ASP A 115 2.53 18.11 -12.83
CA ASP A 115 1.96 19.47 -12.80
C ASP A 115 1.25 19.79 -11.46
N TYR A 116 0.91 18.76 -10.68
CA TYR A 116 0.24 18.85 -9.38
C TYR A 116 1.15 18.44 -8.21
N GLU A 117 2.47 18.43 -8.39
CA GLU A 117 3.42 18.06 -7.33
C GLU A 117 3.20 18.89 -6.07
N THR A 118 3.23 20.22 -6.17
CA THR A 118 3.07 21.11 -5.00
C THR A 118 1.77 20.85 -4.25
N GLN A 119 0.68 20.59 -4.98
CA GLN A 119 -0.61 20.24 -4.40
C GLN A 119 -0.56 18.92 -3.64
N THR A 120 -0.03 17.86 -4.25
CA THR A 120 -0.02 16.52 -3.65
C THR A 120 0.98 16.40 -2.49
N VAL A 121 2.11 17.09 -2.55
CA VAL A 121 3.05 17.23 -1.43
C VAL A 121 2.42 18.02 -0.27
N SER A 122 1.72 19.12 -0.57
CA SER A 122 1.00 19.92 0.46
C SER A 122 -0.15 19.13 1.09
N ASN A 123 -0.86 18.32 0.30
CA ASN A 123 -1.88 17.40 0.80
C ASN A 123 -1.29 16.44 1.86
N LEU A 124 -0.12 15.86 1.58
CA LEU A 124 0.57 14.99 2.54
C LEU A 124 0.91 15.73 3.83
N ALA A 125 1.59 16.89 3.75
CA ALA A 125 2.00 17.65 4.93
C ALA A 125 0.82 18.07 5.82
N ASN A 126 -0.30 18.48 5.22
CA ASN A 126 -1.51 18.83 5.94
C ASN A 126 -2.16 17.61 6.60
N VAL A 127 -2.24 16.48 5.89
CA VAL A 127 -2.79 15.22 6.46
C VAL A 127 -1.91 14.69 7.57
N VAL A 128 -0.58 14.76 7.46
CA VAL A 128 0.35 14.38 8.54
C VAL A 128 0.04 15.18 9.80
N SER A 129 -0.08 16.50 9.68
CA SER A 129 -0.39 17.38 10.81
C SER A 129 -1.73 16.99 11.47
N GLU A 130 -2.79 16.83 10.67
CA GLU A 130 -4.13 16.45 11.19
C GLU A 130 -4.16 15.02 11.75
N ALA A 131 -3.52 14.06 11.10
CA ALA A 131 -3.48 12.65 11.51
C ALA A 131 -2.72 12.44 12.82
N HIS A 132 -1.62 13.16 13.00
CA HIS A 132 -0.81 13.07 14.21
C HIS A 132 -1.55 13.62 15.45
N ASP A 133 -2.43 14.60 15.30
CA ASP A 133 -3.32 15.07 16.38
C ASP A 133 -4.23 13.96 16.92
N TYR A 134 -4.63 13.00 16.06
CA TYR A 134 -5.40 11.82 16.46
C TYR A 134 -4.55 10.58 16.75
N GLY A 135 -3.22 10.70 16.64
CA GLY A 135 -2.28 9.59 16.77
C GLY A 135 -2.43 8.53 15.66
N LEU A 136 -2.78 8.93 14.44
CA LEU A 136 -2.85 8.07 13.27
C LEU A 136 -1.55 8.16 12.47
N PRO A 137 -0.84 7.04 12.21
CA PRO A 137 0.25 6.98 11.24
C PRO A 137 -0.21 7.29 9.81
N VAL A 138 0.68 7.90 9.03
CA VAL A 138 0.43 8.26 7.63
C VAL A 138 1.33 7.47 6.68
N LEU A 139 0.70 6.76 5.74
CA LEU A 139 1.33 6.11 4.59
C LEU A 139 1.50 7.13 3.45
N GLY A 140 2.74 7.55 3.18
CA GLY A 140 3.10 8.35 2.02
C GLY A 140 3.32 7.47 0.80
N ILE A 141 2.52 7.65 -0.25
CA ILE A 141 2.51 6.76 -1.42
C ILE A 141 3.14 7.50 -2.60
N THR A 142 4.33 7.10 -3.02
CA THR A 142 4.98 7.67 -4.19
C THR A 142 4.31 7.16 -5.47
N ALA A 143 3.40 7.96 -6.02
CA ALA A 143 2.66 7.61 -7.21
C ALA A 143 3.42 8.07 -8.46
N VAL A 144 3.45 7.22 -9.47
CA VAL A 144 4.04 7.54 -10.78
C VAL A 144 2.92 7.61 -11.80
N ALA A 145 2.89 8.70 -12.56
CA ALA A 145 2.02 8.82 -13.74
C ALA A 145 2.54 7.91 -14.88
N LYS A 146 2.08 8.13 -16.12
CA LYS A 146 2.35 7.27 -17.28
C LYS A 146 3.83 7.11 -17.67
N GLU A 147 4.75 7.85 -17.06
CA GLU A 147 6.16 7.90 -17.47
C GLU A 147 6.99 6.83 -16.75
N LEU A 148 7.45 5.82 -17.49
CA LEU A 148 8.27 4.72 -16.97
C LEU A 148 9.62 5.18 -16.39
N GLN A 149 10.19 6.28 -16.90
CA GLN A 149 11.43 6.88 -16.37
C GLN A 149 11.28 7.32 -14.90
N LYS A 150 10.05 7.58 -14.45
CA LYS A 150 9.74 7.89 -13.04
C LYS A 150 9.78 6.66 -12.12
N ARG A 151 10.27 5.51 -12.58
CA ARG A 151 10.48 4.30 -11.76
C ARG A 151 11.94 3.94 -11.52
N GLU A 152 12.87 4.82 -11.90
CA GLU A 152 14.29 4.65 -11.58
C GLU A 152 14.57 4.91 -10.09
N ALA A 153 15.55 4.20 -9.54
CA ALA A 153 15.92 4.29 -8.11
C ALA A 153 16.16 5.73 -7.64
N ARG A 154 16.81 6.56 -8.47
CA ARG A 154 17.09 7.97 -8.12
C ARG A 154 15.80 8.78 -7.94
N PHE A 155 14.84 8.61 -8.85
CA PHE A 155 13.57 9.32 -8.78
C PHE A 155 12.74 8.84 -7.58
N LEU A 156 12.64 7.52 -7.40
CA LEU A 156 11.88 6.95 -6.29
C LEU A 156 12.52 7.28 -4.93
N ALA A 157 13.85 7.38 -4.85
CA ALA A 157 14.54 7.85 -3.64
C ALA A 157 14.20 9.31 -3.33
N LEU A 158 14.20 10.21 -4.34
CA LEU A 158 13.76 11.59 -4.17
C LEU A 158 12.31 11.65 -3.67
N ALA A 159 11.39 10.97 -4.36
CA ALA A 159 9.97 11.01 -4.00
C ALA A 159 9.69 10.44 -2.61
N SER A 160 10.35 9.34 -2.26
CA SER A 160 10.26 8.70 -0.93
C SER A 160 10.79 9.64 0.15
N ARG A 161 11.96 10.25 -0.08
CA ARG A 161 12.56 11.19 0.87
C ARG A 161 11.71 12.43 1.07
N VAL A 162 11.15 13.01 -0.01
CA VAL A 162 10.21 14.14 0.10
C VAL A 162 9.03 13.78 0.99
N CYS A 163 8.44 12.59 0.84
CA CYS A 163 7.33 12.16 1.69
C CYS A 163 7.73 12.09 3.18
N VAL A 164 8.91 11.53 3.50
CA VAL A 164 9.40 11.46 4.89
C VAL A 164 9.71 12.85 5.45
N GLU A 165 10.29 13.75 4.66
CA GLU A 165 10.54 15.14 5.09
C GLU A 165 9.24 15.91 5.38
N MET A 166 8.13 15.54 4.73
CA MET A 166 6.78 16.05 5.05
C MET A 166 6.13 15.33 6.24
N GLY A 167 6.82 14.36 6.84
CA GLY A 167 6.41 13.66 8.06
C GLY A 167 5.60 12.38 7.86
N ALA A 168 5.64 11.77 6.66
CA ALA A 168 5.07 10.44 6.47
C ALA A 168 5.79 9.39 7.36
N ASP A 169 5.01 8.48 7.95
CA ASP A 169 5.50 7.49 8.91
C ASP A 169 5.86 6.15 8.27
N ILE A 170 5.25 5.85 7.12
CA ILE A 170 5.53 4.68 6.29
C ILE A 170 5.56 5.14 4.84
N ILE A 171 6.49 4.63 4.05
CA ILE A 171 6.55 4.89 2.60
C ILE A 171 6.09 3.67 1.82
N LYS A 172 5.16 3.90 0.88
CA LYS A 172 4.83 2.94 -0.18
C LYS A 172 5.40 3.43 -1.50
N THR A 173 6.26 2.62 -2.12
CA THR A 173 6.89 2.92 -3.40
C THR A 173 6.95 1.69 -4.30
N TYR A 174 7.45 1.82 -5.53
CA TYR A 174 7.61 0.68 -6.45
C TYR A 174 8.98 0.04 -6.27
N TYR A 175 9.05 -1.28 -6.43
CA TYR A 175 10.33 -1.97 -6.58
C TYR A 175 11.01 -1.58 -7.91
N CYS A 176 12.33 -1.45 -7.89
CA CYS A 176 13.16 -1.13 -9.06
C CYS A 176 14.55 -1.74 -8.91
N GLU A 177 15.35 -1.74 -9.97
CA GLU A 177 16.78 -2.09 -9.85
C GLU A 177 17.50 -1.07 -8.94
N GLY A 178 18.31 -1.56 -8.00
CA GLY A 178 19.01 -0.72 -7.03
C GLY A 178 18.09 -0.20 -5.92
N PHE A 179 17.07 -0.96 -5.51
CA PHE A 179 16.07 -0.55 -4.52
C PHE A 179 16.71 -0.28 -3.15
N GLU A 180 17.85 -0.90 -2.85
CA GLU A 180 18.62 -0.68 -1.63
C GLU A 180 19.03 0.78 -1.45
N LYS A 181 19.18 1.55 -2.53
CA LYS A 181 19.45 3.00 -2.46
C LYS A 181 18.28 3.78 -1.86
N ILE A 182 17.05 3.31 -2.08
CA ILE A 182 15.85 3.94 -1.54
C ILE A 182 15.75 3.58 -0.05
N THR A 183 15.82 2.30 0.28
CA THR A 183 15.63 1.82 1.66
C THR A 183 16.75 2.27 2.60
N SER A 184 18.01 2.33 2.12
CA SER A 184 19.15 2.81 2.93
C SER A 184 19.17 4.32 3.16
N THR A 185 18.44 5.11 2.35
CA THR A 185 18.40 6.58 2.46
C THR A 185 17.05 7.13 2.93
N CYS A 186 16.03 6.27 3.03
CA CYS A 186 14.71 6.59 3.55
C CYS A 186 14.67 6.36 5.08
N PRO A 187 14.50 7.40 5.91
CA PRO A 187 14.46 7.24 7.36
C PRO A 187 13.24 6.48 7.89
N ALA A 188 12.17 6.37 7.10
CA ALA A 188 10.94 5.68 7.44
C ALA A 188 10.89 4.27 6.83
N PRO A 189 10.16 3.32 7.44
CA PRO A 189 9.95 1.99 6.88
C PRO A 189 9.34 2.05 5.47
N VAL A 190 9.84 1.20 4.57
CA VAL A 190 9.42 1.15 3.17
C VAL A 190 8.71 -0.17 2.87
N VAL A 191 7.50 -0.09 2.33
CA VAL A 191 6.78 -1.22 1.72
C VAL A 191 6.72 -1.06 0.21
N ILE A 192 6.75 -2.17 -0.52
CA ILE A 192 6.62 -2.12 -1.99
C ILE A 192 5.16 -2.26 -2.44
N ALA A 193 4.77 -1.46 -3.42
CA ALA A 193 3.55 -1.65 -4.17
C ALA A 193 3.68 -2.85 -5.11
N GLY A 194 2.60 -3.60 -5.31
CA GLY A 194 2.59 -4.73 -6.25
C GLY A 194 2.75 -4.32 -7.73
N GLY A 195 2.41 -3.09 -8.11
CA GLY A 195 2.42 -2.67 -9.52
C GLY A 195 1.27 -3.28 -10.35
N PRO A 196 1.38 -3.27 -11.70
CA PRO A 196 0.50 -4.04 -12.59
C PRO A 196 0.55 -5.54 -12.28
N LYS A 197 -0.47 -6.29 -12.69
CA LYS A 197 -0.41 -7.76 -12.68
C LYS A 197 0.76 -8.20 -13.53
N LEU A 198 1.60 -9.06 -12.97
CA LEU A 198 2.70 -9.72 -13.66
C LEU A 198 2.21 -11.01 -14.29
N ASP A 199 2.87 -11.45 -15.35
CA ASP A 199 2.46 -12.65 -16.09
C ASP A 199 2.73 -13.92 -15.28
N SER A 200 3.82 -13.96 -14.51
CA SER A 200 4.20 -15.10 -13.67
C SER A 200 3.94 -14.86 -12.18
N ILE A 201 3.50 -15.92 -11.49
CA ILE A 201 3.46 -15.99 -10.03
C ILE A 201 4.89 -15.87 -9.46
N GLU A 202 5.84 -16.57 -10.07
CA GLU A 202 7.25 -16.54 -9.68
C GLU A 202 7.84 -15.12 -9.77
N ASP A 203 7.45 -14.31 -10.76
CA ASP A 203 7.92 -12.92 -10.85
C ASP A 203 7.44 -12.07 -9.67
N ALA A 204 6.18 -12.22 -9.28
CA ALA A 204 5.62 -11.51 -8.13
C ALA A 204 6.29 -11.94 -6.80
N LEU A 205 6.61 -13.24 -6.66
CA LEU A 205 7.34 -13.76 -5.51
C LEU A 205 8.81 -13.30 -5.51
N ASN A 206 9.48 -13.28 -6.67
CA ASN A 206 10.84 -12.75 -6.82
C ASN A 206 10.91 -11.27 -6.45
N ILE A 207 9.98 -10.43 -6.94
CA ILE A 207 9.92 -9.02 -6.56
C ILE A 207 9.72 -8.85 -5.05
N THR A 208 8.84 -9.65 -4.45
CA THR A 208 8.61 -9.63 -3.00
C THR A 208 9.87 -10.00 -2.24
N TYR A 209 10.53 -11.10 -2.61
CA TYR A 209 11.73 -11.58 -1.97
C TYR A 209 12.89 -10.59 -2.11
N ASN A 210 13.17 -10.12 -3.33
CA ASN A 210 14.27 -9.20 -3.60
C ASN A 210 14.08 -7.86 -2.88
N ALA A 211 12.86 -7.31 -2.87
CA ALA A 211 12.57 -6.09 -2.12
C ALA A 211 12.89 -6.22 -0.63
N LEU A 212 12.57 -7.36 0.00
CA LEU A 212 12.94 -7.61 1.40
C LEU A 212 14.44 -7.79 1.60
N GLN A 213 15.16 -8.41 0.65
CA GLN A 213 16.62 -8.50 0.70
C GLN A 213 17.26 -7.11 0.57
N GLU A 214 16.64 -6.22 -0.21
CA GLU A 214 17.06 -4.84 -0.43
C GLU A 214 16.47 -3.87 0.62
N GLY A 215 15.95 -4.37 1.74
CA GLY A 215 15.63 -3.56 2.93
C GLY A 215 14.18 -3.07 3.03
N ALA A 216 13.28 -3.48 2.14
CA ALA A 216 11.86 -3.28 2.38
C ALA A 216 11.42 -4.05 3.62
N ILE A 217 10.40 -3.54 4.31
CA ILE A 217 9.82 -4.20 5.49
C ILE A 217 8.58 -5.01 5.15
N GLY A 218 8.10 -4.96 3.91
CA GLY A 218 6.87 -5.63 3.54
C GLY A 218 6.32 -5.16 2.21
N VAL A 219 5.04 -5.45 2.01
CA VAL A 219 4.34 -5.18 0.76
C VAL A 219 2.99 -4.53 1.02
N ASP A 220 2.55 -3.74 0.05
CA ASP A 220 1.18 -3.28 -0.09
C ASP A 220 0.70 -3.60 -1.52
N MET A 221 0.25 -4.85 -1.69
CA MET A 221 -0.09 -5.43 -2.98
C MET A 221 -1.59 -5.50 -3.19
N GLY A 222 -2.00 -5.26 -4.43
CA GLY A 222 -3.38 -5.46 -4.87
C GLY A 222 -3.44 -6.46 -6.01
N ARG A 223 -3.32 -5.96 -7.24
CA ARG A 223 -3.48 -6.72 -8.50
C ARG A 223 -2.78 -8.07 -8.54
N ASN A 224 -1.53 -8.16 -8.08
CA ASN A 224 -0.78 -9.43 -8.09
C ASN A 224 -1.36 -10.51 -7.16
N ILE A 225 -2.18 -10.12 -6.17
CA ILE A 225 -2.91 -11.05 -5.29
C ILE A 225 -4.29 -11.34 -5.86
N TRP A 226 -5.17 -10.33 -5.94
CA TRP A 226 -6.58 -10.58 -6.26
C TRP A 226 -6.89 -10.79 -7.75
N GLN A 227 -5.94 -10.55 -8.66
CA GLN A 227 -6.02 -11.01 -10.06
C GLN A 227 -5.21 -12.30 -10.31
N SER A 228 -4.70 -12.94 -9.26
CA SER A 228 -4.18 -14.31 -9.39
C SER A 228 -5.32 -15.28 -9.67
N GLU A 229 -5.05 -16.35 -10.41
CA GLU A 229 -6.00 -17.47 -10.55
C GLU A 229 -6.27 -18.14 -9.20
N HIS A 230 -5.31 -18.08 -8.27
CA HIS A 230 -5.43 -18.61 -6.91
C HIS A 230 -5.05 -17.53 -5.88
N PRO A 231 -5.92 -16.55 -5.60
CA PRO A 231 -5.61 -15.42 -4.71
C PRO A 231 -5.21 -15.82 -3.29
N ALA A 232 -5.86 -16.86 -2.74
CA ALA A 232 -5.57 -17.36 -1.39
C ALA A 232 -4.19 -18.03 -1.29
N ALA A 233 -3.77 -18.78 -2.32
CA ALA A 233 -2.42 -19.32 -2.42
C ALA A 233 -1.39 -18.19 -2.56
N MET A 234 -1.71 -17.20 -3.39
CA MET A 234 -0.81 -16.08 -3.66
C MET A 234 -0.52 -15.24 -2.41
N ILE A 235 -1.55 -14.85 -1.66
CA ILE A 235 -1.33 -14.07 -0.44
C ILE A 235 -0.58 -14.87 0.63
N GLN A 236 -0.82 -16.19 0.74
CA GLN A 236 -0.09 -17.05 1.67
C GLN A 236 1.38 -17.21 1.30
N ALA A 237 1.70 -17.35 0.00
CA ALA A 237 3.08 -17.37 -0.47
C ALA A 237 3.83 -16.05 -0.18
N ILE A 238 3.20 -14.91 -0.49
CA ILE A 238 3.72 -13.57 -0.12
C ILE A 238 3.90 -13.45 1.38
N HIS A 239 2.91 -13.88 2.17
CA HIS A 239 2.98 -13.86 3.63
C HIS A 239 4.14 -14.73 4.14
N GLY A 240 4.35 -15.91 3.54
CA GLY A 240 5.48 -16.78 3.85
C GLY A 240 6.83 -16.07 3.63
N ILE A 241 7.00 -15.36 2.52
CA ILE A 241 8.21 -14.58 2.25
C ILE A 241 8.38 -13.44 3.29
N VAL A 242 7.33 -12.66 3.52
CA VAL A 242 7.38 -11.47 4.38
C VAL A 242 7.57 -11.84 5.85
N LYS A 243 6.72 -12.73 6.37
CA LYS A 243 6.59 -13.03 7.81
C LYS A 243 7.42 -14.24 8.23
N ASN A 244 7.49 -15.27 7.39
CA ASN A 244 8.19 -16.53 7.70
C ASN A 244 9.57 -16.63 7.05
N ARG A 245 9.99 -15.61 6.29
CA ARG A 245 11.29 -15.53 5.61
C ARG A 245 11.56 -16.69 4.64
N LEU A 246 10.49 -17.19 4.01
CA LEU A 246 10.64 -18.17 2.94
C LEU A 246 11.43 -17.57 1.78
N ASN A 247 12.27 -18.39 1.14
CA ASN A 247 12.82 -18.06 -0.17
C ASN A 247 11.77 -18.29 -1.28
N VAL A 248 12.09 -17.87 -2.52
CA VAL A 248 11.15 -17.95 -3.65
C VAL A 248 10.71 -19.38 -3.94
N LYS A 249 11.62 -20.35 -3.84
CA LYS A 249 11.30 -21.76 -4.08
C LYS A 249 10.33 -22.30 -3.04
N GLU A 250 10.60 -22.05 -1.75
CA GLU A 250 9.70 -22.45 -0.65
C GLU A 250 8.32 -21.78 -0.76
N ALA A 251 8.28 -20.52 -1.20
CA ALA A 251 7.03 -19.80 -1.41
C ALA A 251 6.23 -20.34 -2.61
N LEU A 252 6.90 -20.80 -3.67
CA LEU A 252 6.27 -21.49 -4.80
C LEU A 252 5.71 -22.85 -4.37
N GLU A 253 6.47 -23.62 -3.58
CA GLU A 253 5.99 -24.88 -3.01
C GLU A 253 4.74 -24.65 -2.15
N LEU A 254 4.74 -23.63 -1.28
CA LEU A 254 3.56 -23.25 -0.50
C LEU A 254 2.38 -22.82 -1.39
N TYR A 255 2.65 -22.08 -2.47
CA TYR A 255 1.62 -21.68 -3.43
C TYR A 255 0.96 -22.91 -4.06
N ASP A 256 1.76 -23.86 -4.54
CA ASP A 256 1.26 -25.08 -5.18
C ASP A 256 0.51 -25.97 -4.19
N ASP A 257 0.97 -26.08 -2.94
CA ASP A 257 0.31 -26.85 -1.89
C ASP A 257 -1.08 -26.29 -1.53
N VAL A 258 -1.22 -24.95 -1.43
CA VAL A 258 -2.49 -24.29 -1.09
C VAL A 258 -3.44 -24.23 -2.28
N LYS A 259 -2.91 -24.21 -3.50
CA LYS A 259 -3.68 -24.21 -4.75
C LYS A 259 -4.45 -25.51 -4.95
N ASN A 260 -3.89 -26.64 -4.49
CA ASN A 260 -4.44 -27.99 -4.65
C ASN A 260 -5.52 -28.32 -3.60
#